data_AF-A0A7S2PLW9-F1
#
_entry.id   AF-A0A7S2PLW9-F1
#
_cell.length_a   1.000
_cell.length_b   1.000
_cell.length_c   1.000
_cell.angle_alpha   90.00
_cell.angle_beta   90.00
_cell.angle_gamma   90.00
#
_symmetry.space_group_name_H-M   'P 1'
#
loop_
_entity.id
_entity.type
_entity.pdbx_description
1 polymer ?
#
loop_
_entity_poly.entity_id
_entity_poly.type
_entity_poly.pdbx_seq_one_letter_code
_entity_poly.pdbx_strand_id
1 'polypeptide(L)'
;CPICFLPLSLDSKAIMWSCCCKRICNGCNYSNMTREMEGSLKHTCAFCRLSFPTSQEEIELNIMKRVEVNDPGATQEKGWRLYNERDYKGAFEYYAKAAKLGDAEAHCNLACMYREGVGVEKDVKKGVYHLEEAAI
;
A
#
# COMPACT_ATOMS: atom_id res chain seq x y z
N CYS A 1 9.44 -4.86 -10.01
CA CYS A 1 8.58 -5.99 -9.58
C CYS A 1 9.53 -6.96 -8.93
N PRO A 2 9.31 -7.38 -7.69
CA PRO A 2 10.29 -8.21 -6.99
C PRO A 2 10.42 -9.63 -7.58
N ILE A 3 9.50 -10.04 -8.47
CA ILE A 3 9.51 -11.38 -9.10
C ILE A 3 10.24 -11.35 -10.44
N CYS A 4 9.87 -10.45 -11.36
CA CYS A 4 10.45 -10.40 -12.71
C CYS A 4 11.43 -9.25 -12.95
N PHE A 5 11.77 -8.48 -11.92
CA PHE A 5 12.68 -7.33 -11.96
C PHE A 5 12.29 -6.18 -12.90
N LEU A 6 11.14 -6.23 -13.57
CA LEU A 6 10.63 -5.11 -14.36
C LEU A 6 10.38 -3.89 -13.48
N PRO A 7 10.75 -2.66 -13.89
CA PRO A 7 10.41 -1.45 -13.16
C PRO A 7 8.89 -1.39 -12.90
N LEU A 8 8.50 -1.11 -11.64
CA LEU A 8 7.09 -0.85 -11.34
C LEU A 8 6.87 0.65 -11.41
N SER A 9 6.01 1.07 -12.32
CA SER A 9 5.40 2.39 -12.30
C SER A 9 4.48 2.52 -11.08
N LEU A 10 4.27 3.75 -10.61
CA LEU A 10 3.24 4.10 -9.61
C LEU A 10 1.80 4.00 -10.19
N ASP A 11 1.61 3.37 -11.35
CA ASP A 11 0.33 3.29 -12.07
C ASP A 11 -0.41 1.96 -11.80
N SER A 12 -1.57 1.79 -12.44
CA SER A 12 -2.47 0.63 -12.30
C SER A 12 -1.90 -0.71 -12.83
N LYS A 13 -0.62 -0.77 -13.22
CA LYS A 13 0.03 -1.98 -13.75
C LYS A 13 0.57 -2.92 -12.66
N ALA A 14 0.35 -2.58 -11.40
CA ALA A 14 0.75 -3.37 -10.25
C ALA A 14 -0.42 -3.57 -9.28
N ILE A 15 -0.38 -4.67 -8.54
CA ILE A 15 -1.28 -4.96 -7.44
C ILE A 15 -0.50 -5.13 -6.14
N MET A 16 -1.06 -4.62 -5.04
CA MET A 16 -0.57 -4.86 -3.69
C MET A 16 -1.45 -5.89 -2.99
N TRP A 17 -0.84 -6.84 -2.31
CA TRP A 17 -1.55 -7.86 -1.54
C TRP A 17 -1.43 -7.62 -0.05
N SER A 18 -2.53 -7.77 0.68
CA SER A 18 -2.57 -7.59 2.14
C SER A 18 -1.63 -8.50 2.93
N CYS A 19 -1.31 -9.70 2.42
CA CYS A 19 -0.45 -10.64 3.16
C CYS A 19 1.03 -10.20 3.23
N CYS A 20 1.55 -9.59 2.17
CA CYS A 20 2.97 -9.25 2.05
C CYS A 20 3.22 -7.77 1.83
N CYS A 21 2.15 -6.99 1.57
CA CYS A 21 2.16 -5.57 1.21
C CYS A 21 3.21 -5.24 0.13
N LYS A 22 3.52 -6.21 -0.74
CA LYS A 22 4.44 -6.02 -1.85
C LYS A 22 3.65 -5.80 -3.12
N ARG A 23 3.97 -4.71 -3.81
CA ARG A 23 3.52 -4.47 -5.18
C ARG A 23 4.21 -5.44 -6.12
N ILE A 24 3.40 -6.18 -6.87
CA ILE A 24 3.84 -7.07 -7.96
C ILE A 24 3.20 -6.61 -9.26
N CYS A 25 3.86 -6.82 -10.41
CA CYS A 25 3.25 -6.43 -11.68
C CYS A 25 2.08 -7.37 -12.01
N ASN A 26 1.09 -6.84 -12.73
CA ASN A 26 -0.08 -7.61 -13.16
C ASN A 26 0.32 -8.85 -13.98
N GLY A 27 1.43 -8.79 -14.73
CA GLY A 27 1.97 -9.96 -15.45
C GLY A 27 2.39 -11.10 -14.52
N CYS A 28 3.16 -10.82 -13.47
CA CYS A 28 3.54 -11.85 -12.48
C CYS A 28 2.34 -12.39 -11.72
N ASN A 29 1.36 -11.53 -11.43
CA ASN A 29 0.11 -11.97 -10.82
C ASN A 29 -0.67 -12.91 -11.76
N TYR A 30 -0.80 -12.52 -13.03
CA TYR A 30 -1.48 -13.30 -14.05
C TYR A 30 -0.82 -14.67 -14.27
N SER A 31 0.50 -14.70 -14.45
CA SER A 31 1.26 -15.96 -14.57
C SER A 31 1.08 -16.88 -13.36
N ASN A 32 0.94 -16.31 -12.15
CA ASN A 32 0.63 -17.11 -10.98
C ASN A 32 -0.76 -17.76 -11.07
N MET A 33 -1.78 -16.96 -11.40
CA MET A 33 -3.15 -17.42 -11.51
C MET A 33 -3.29 -18.51 -12.58
N THR A 34 -2.64 -18.35 -13.74
CA THR A 34 -2.64 -19.36 -14.80
C THR A 34 -2.08 -20.69 -14.32
N ARG A 35 -0.92 -20.68 -13.63
CA ARG A 35 -0.34 -21.92 -13.08
C ARG A 35 -1.26 -22.58 -12.06
N GLU A 36 -1.93 -21.78 -11.23
CA GLU A 36 -2.87 -22.30 -10.23
C GLU A 36 -4.09 -22.96 -10.90
N MET A 37 -4.62 -22.35 -11.96
CA MET A 37 -5.73 -22.90 -12.75
C MET A 37 -5.34 -24.19 -13.48
N GLU A 38 -4.22 -24.20 -14.19
CA GLU A 38 -3.74 -25.37 -14.94
C GLU A 38 -3.37 -26.54 -14.02
N GLY A 39 -2.81 -26.23 -12.85
CA GLY A 39 -2.36 -27.24 -11.88
C GLY A 39 -3.43 -27.68 -10.87
N SER A 40 -4.65 -27.14 -10.92
CA SER A 40 -5.66 -27.32 -9.86
C SER A 40 -5.13 -27.01 -8.44
N LEU A 41 -4.27 -25.99 -8.34
CA LEU A 41 -3.63 -25.59 -7.08
C LEU A 41 -4.48 -24.55 -6.34
N LYS A 42 -4.30 -24.47 -5.02
CA LYS A 42 -4.93 -23.44 -4.18
C LYS A 42 -4.48 -22.04 -4.62
N HIS A 43 -5.40 -21.08 -4.60
CA HIS A 43 -5.08 -19.67 -4.85
C HIS A 43 -4.19 -19.10 -3.73
N THR A 44 -2.99 -18.63 -4.08
CA THR A 44 -1.98 -18.13 -3.15
C THR A 44 -1.33 -16.85 -3.64
N CYS A 45 -0.68 -16.12 -2.74
CA CYS A 45 0.05 -14.92 -3.11
C CYS A 45 1.17 -15.24 -4.13
N ALA A 46 1.21 -14.50 -5.23
CA ALA A 46 2.23 -14.70 -6.27
C ALA A 46 3.66 -14.44 -5.78
N PHE A 47 3.85 -13.66 -4.71
CA PHE A 47 5.16 -13.37 -4.12
C PHE A 47 5.57 -14.41 -3.07
N CYS A 48 4.80 -14.58 -2.00
CA CYS A 48 5.20 -15.41 -0.85
C CYS A 48 4.56 -16.80 -0.80
N ARG A 49 3.67 -17.16 -1.75
CA ARG A 49 2.94 -18.44 -1.81
C ARG A 49 2.04 -18.74 -0.59
N LEU A 50 1.89 -17.80 0.33
CA LEU A 50 0.96 -17.94 1.44
C LEU A 50 -0.48 -17.85 0.94
N SER A 51 -1.37 -18.55 1.65
CA SER A 51 -2.81 -18.41 1.42
C SER A 51 -3.25 -16.97 1.74
N PHE A 52 -4.21 -16.46 0.99
CA PHE A 52 -4.78 -15.15 1.26
C PHE A 52 -5.56 -15.17 2.58
N PRO A 53 -5.52 -14.06 3.34
CA PRO A 53 -6.32 -13.92 4.54
C PRO A 53 -7.81 -14.00 4.18
N THR A 54 -8.58 -14.64 5.05
CA THR A 54 -10.01 -14.88 4.88
C THR A 54 -10.88 -14.01 5.78
N SER A 55 -10.28 -13.37 6.79
CA SER A 55 -10.97 -12.49 7.73
C SER A 55 -10.31 -11.11 7.83
N GLN A 56 -11.05 -10.15 8.36
CA GLN A 56 -10.56 -8.78 8.55
C GLN A 56 -9.45 -8.72 9.61
N GLU A 57 -9.51 -9.58 10.62
CA GLU A 57 -8.48 -9.72 11.66
C GLU A 57 -7.17 -10.27 11.08
N GLU A 58 -7.24 -11.24 10.16
CA GLU A 58 -6.05 -11.77 9.48
C GLU A 58 -5.41 -10.72 8.57
N ILE A 59 -6.22 -9.94 7.85
CA ILE A 59 -5.75 -8.81 7.03
C ILE A 59 -5.01 -7.81 7.92
N GLU A 60 -5.63 -7.39 9.02
CA GLU A 60 -5.06 -6.42 9.95
C GLU A 60 -3.74 -6.94 10.56
N LEU A 61 -3.74 -8.20 11.03
CA LEU A 61 -2.56 -8.83 11.59
C LEU A 61 -1.40 -8.87 10.58
N ASN A 62 -1.68 -9.21 9.33
CA ASN A 62 -0.64 -9.29 8.29
C ASN A 62 -0.08 -7.92 7.93
N ILE A 63 -0.93 -6.89 7.84
CA ILE A 63 -0.50 -5.51 7.63
C ILE A 63 0.37 -5.07 8.82
N MET A 64 -0.09 -5.27 10.06
CA MET A 64 0.63 -4.81 11.26
C MET A 64 2.01 -5.47 11.41
N LYS A 65 2.15 -6.76 11.10
CA LYS A 65 3.47 -7.43 11.04
C LYS A 65 4.46 -6.71 10.12
N ARG A 66 3.98 -6.14 9.01
CA ARG A 66 4.80 -5.38 8.05
C ARG A 66 5.05 -3.95 8.54
N VAL A 67 4.07 -3.32 9.19
CA VAL A 67 4.20 -1.99 9.82
C VAL A 67 5.24 -2.01 10.95
N GLU A 68 5.29 -3.07 11.75
CA GLU A 68 6.25 -3.24 12.86
C GLU A 68 7.71 -3.27 12.39
N VAL A 69 7.95 -3.82 11.19
CA VAL A 69 9.28 -3.84 10.56
C VAL A 69 9.52 -2.63 9.64
N ASN A 70 8.72 -1.56 9.80
CA ASN A 70 8.83 -0.31 9.06
C ASN A 70 8.74 -0.47 7.53
N ASP A 71 7.88 -1.36 7.04
CA ASP A 71 7.60 -1.41 5.60
C ASP A 71 6.74 -0.20 5.18
N PRO A 72 7.23 0.66 4.26
CA PRO A 72 6.54 1.88 3.85
C PRO A 72 5.17 1.58 3.22
N GLY A 73 5.11 0.61 2.30
CA GLY A 73 3.87 0.24 1.61
C GLY A 73 2.80 -0.31 2.54
N ALA A 74 3.17 -1.15 3.51
CA ALA A 74 2.23 -1.62 4.52
C ALA A 74 1.73 -0.50 5.44
N THR A 75 2.61 0.43 5.80
CA THR A 75 2.25 1.59 6.63
C THR A 75 1.31 2.52 5.88
N GLN A 76 1.53 2.73 4.58
CA GLN A 76 0.62 3.46 3.71
C GLN A 76 -0.72 2.74 3.57
N GLU A 77 -0.72 1.43 3.35
CA GLU A 77 -1.94 0.61 3.25
C GLU A 77 -2.79 0.71 4.53
N LYS A 78 -2.16 0.68 5.70
CA LYS A 78 -2.87 0.88 6.97
C LYS A 78 -3.55 2.25 7.02
N GLY A 79 -2.86 3.31 6.57
CA GLY A 79 -3.44 4.64 6.42
C GLY A 79 -4.63 4.67 5.46
N TRP A 80 -4.53 3.99 4.32
CA TRP A 80 -5.61 3.88 3.32
C TRP A 80 -6.86 3.21 3.88
N ARG A 81 -6.69 2.13 4.65
CA ARG A 81 -7.81 1.44 5.30
C ARG A 81 -8.52 2.35 6.30
N LEU A 82 -7.77 3.04 7.17
CA LEU A 82 -8.35 4.01 8.13
C LEU A 82 -9.08 5.15 7.41
N TYR A 83 -8.54 5.63 6.29
CA TYR A 83 -9.17 6.67 5.48
C TYR A 83 -10.55 6.21 4.96
N ASN A 84 -10.63 4.97 4.44
CA ASN A 84 -11.90 4.39 3.96
C ASN A 84 -12.89 4.13 5.09
N GLU A 85 -12.40 3.83 6.29
CA GLU A 85 -13.19 3.71 7.52
C GLU A 85 -13.60 5.10 8.08
N ARG A 86 -13.20 6.20 7.41
CA ARG A 86 -13.42 7.61 7.80
C ARG A 86 -12.72 8.03 9.10
N ASP A 87 -11.74 7.26 9.57
CA ASP A 87 -10.80 7.71 10.58
C ASP A 87 -9.67 8.51 9.93
N TYR A 88 -9.98 9.75 9.58
CA TYR A 88 -9.04 10.62 8.89
C TYR A 88 -7.85 11.03 9.77
N LYS A 89 -8.00 11.07 11.09
CA LYS A 89 -6.87 11.40 11.99
C LYS A 89 -5.90 10.23 12.05
N GLY A 90 -6.41 9.01 12.24
CA GLY A 90 -5.58 7.81 12.19
C GLY A 90 -4.92 7.64 10.82
N ALA A 91 -5.66 7.86 9.73
CA ALA A 91 -5.10 7.83 8.37
C ALA A 91 -3.94 8.82 8.21
N PHE A 92 -4.11 10.05 8.68
CA PHE A 92 -3.08 11.09 8.64
C PHE A 92 -1.80 10.65 9.35
N GLU A 93 -1.91 10.08 10.55
CA GLU A 93 -0.76 9.60 11.33
C GLU A 93 0.01 8.49 10.60
N TYR A 94 -0.70 7.53 10.03
CA TYR A 94 -0.08 6.44 9.28
C TYR A 94 0.54 6.91 7.97
N TYR A 95 -0.11 7.81 7.24
CA TYR A 95 0.51 8.42 6.07
C TYR A 95 1.75 9.24 6.43
N ALA A 96 1.72 10.02 7.52
CA ALA A 96 2.90 10.74 8.01
C ALA A 96 4.04 9.78 8.38
N LYS A 97 3.73 8.62 8.96
CA LYS A 97 4.72 7.57 9.25
C LYS A 97 5.29 6.97 7.95
N ALA A 98 4.44 6.63 6.98
CA ALA A 98 4.87 6.04 5.71
C ALA A 98 5.69 7.03 4.86
N ALA A 99 5.31 8.31 4.83
CA ALA A 99 6.05 9.38 4.18
C ALA A 99 7.48 9.52 4.76
N LYS A 100 7.62 9.48 6.09
CA LYS A 100 8.95 9.46 6.75
C LYS A 100 9.80 8.24 6.38
N LEU A 101 9.19 7.15 5.91
CA LEU A 101 9.86 5.95 5.41
C LEU A 101 10.15 6.02 3.90
N GLY A 102 9.88 7.16 3.25
CA GLY A 102 10.12 7.39 1.83
C GLY A 102 8.99 6.92 0.91
N ASP A 103 7.77 6.72 1.43
CA ASP A 103 6.64 6.31 0.59
C ASP A 103 6.03 7.49 -0.18
N ALA A 104 6.26 7.54 -1.49
CA ALA A 104 5.76 8.61 -2.37
C ALA A 104 4.22 8.68 -2.41
N GLU A 105 3.53 7.54 -2.29
CA GLU A 105 2.06 7.50 -2.29
C GLU A 105 1.48 8.09 -1.00
N ALA A 106 2.12 7.83 0.14
CA ALA A 106 1.79 8.48 1.40
C ALA A 106 1.99 10.00 1.35
N HIS A 107 3.06 10.48 0.69
CA HIS A 107 3.25 11.91 0.44
C HIS A 107 2.10 12.49 -0.41
N CYS A 108 1.70 11.83 -1.50
CA CYS A 108 0.53 12.25 -2.28
C CYS A 108 -0.75 12.32 -1.44
N ASN A 109 -0.98 11.33 -0.56
CA ASN A 109 -2.14 11.31 0.33
C ASN A 109 -2.12 12.45 1.35
N LEU A 110 -0.98 12.72 2.00
CA LEU A 110 -0.81 13.86 2.89
C LEU A 110 -1.06 15.18 2.18
N ALA A 111 -0.56 15.31 0.94
CA ALA A 111 -0.79 16.50 0.14
C ALA A 111 -2.28 16.78 -0.08
N CYS A 112 -3.04 15.75 -0.45
CA CYS A 112 -4.50 15.84 -0.60
C CYS A 112 -5.18 16.21 0.73
N MET A 113 -4.81 15.56 1.83
CA MET A 113 -5.40 15.82 3.14
C MET A 113 -5.15 17.25 3.61
N TYR A 114 -3.94 17.78 3.42
CA TYR A 114 -3.63 19.17 3.74
C TYR A 114 -4.35 20.18 2.84
N ARG A 115 -4.49 19.90 1.53
CA ARG A 115 -5.19 20.80 0.60
C ARG A 115 -6.68 20.90 0.88
N GLU A 116 -7.29 19.78 1.27
CA GLU A 116 -8.73 19.69 1.53
C GLU A 116 -9.10 19.88 3.01
N GLY A 117 -8.13 19.83 3.93
CA GLY A 117 -8.39 19.91 5.37
C GLY A 117 -9.05 18.65 5.93
N VAL A 118 -8.76 17.47 5.37
CA VAL A 118 -9.35 16.19 5.78
C VAL A 118 -8.50 15.59 6.89
N GLY A 119 -9.05 15.48 8.10
CA GLY A 119 -8.35 14.93 9.27
C GLY A 119 -7.25 15.83 9.85
N VAL A 120 -6.94 16.95 9.19
CA VAL A 120 -5.92 17.94 9.56
C VAL A 120 -6.39 19.34 9.18
N GLU A 121 -5.83 20.37 9.81
CA GLU A 121 -6.07 21.76 9.38
C GLU A 121 -5.59 21.98 7.95
N LYS A 122 -6.40 22.70 7.16
CA LYS A 122 -6.08 23.00 5.76
C LYS A 122 -4.83 23.87 5.67
N ASP A 123 -3.83 23.36 4.95
CA ASP A 123 -2.55 24.05 4.72
C ASP A 123 -2.04 23.72 3.31
N VAL A 124 -2.38 24.57 2.35
CA VAL A 124 -2.00 24.37 0.95
C VAL A 124 -0.48 24.36 0.76
N LYS A 125 0.29 25.11 1.57
CA LYS A 125 1.74 25.16 1.45
C LYS A 125 2.37 23.83 1.86
N LYS A 126 1.92 23.24 2.97
CA LYS A 126 2.31 21.87 3.35
C LYS A 126 1.87 20.85 2.31
N GLY A 127 0.70 21.06 1.71
CA GLY A 127 0.23 20.24 0.60
C GLY A 127 1.21 20.22 -0.59
N VAL A 128 1.68 21.39 -1.03
CA VAL A 128 2.67 21.51 -2.10
C VAL A 128 4.00 20.88 -1.70
N TYR A 129 4.48 21.12 -0.48
CA TYR A 129 5.70 20.49 0.04
C TYR A 129 5.64 18.95 -0.06
N HIS A 130 4.54 18.32 0.34
CA HIS A 130 4.40 16.88 0.21
C HIS A 130 4.35 16.40 -1.25
N LEU A 131 3.82 17.18 -2.19
CA LEU A 131 3.87 16.85 -3.62
C LEU A 131 5.30 16.93 -4.17
N GLU A 132 6.09 17.90 -3.73
CA GLU A 132 7.50 18.03 -4.11
C GLU A 132 8.30 16.82 -3.63
N GLU A 133 8.08 16.40 -2.37
CA GLU A 133 8.72 15.18 -1.83
C GLU A 133 8.27 13.89 -2.52
N ALA A 134 7.01 13.81 -2.99
CA ALA A 134 6.51 12.64 -3.74
C ALA A 134 7.14 12.48 -5.13
N ALA A 135 7.72 13.56 -5.68
CA ALA A 135 8.30 13.58 -7.01
C ALA A 135 9.80 13.20 -7.05
N ILE A 136 10.42 13.01 -5.87
CA ILE A 136 11.81 12.58 -5.70
C ILE A 136 11.90 11.06 -5.78
#